data_AF-A0A3B9GQT2-F1
#
_entry.id   AF-A0A3B9GQT2-F1
#
_cell.length_a   1.000
_cell.length_b   1.000
_cell.length_c   1.000
_cell.angle_alpha   90.00
_cell.angle_beta   90.00
_cell.angle_gamma   90.00
#
_symmetry.space_group_name_H-M   'P 1'
#
loop_
_entity.id
_entity.type
_entity.pdbx_description
1 polymer ?
#
loop_
_entity_poly.entity_id
_entity_poly.type
_entity_poly.pdbx_seq_one_letter_code
_entity_poly.pdbx_strand_id
1 'polypeptide(L)'
;MQGKNDDALPLFKKSLQAEREAAYQAKTQNVGEPTESVLFRSAASLACSLKDFREAERLICMGLAGNPPHDIASELRSLYDQVNMERNLEQMNASQPENQREAVTITLPSQEKNLLRVLVRKFGWACMF
;
A
#
# COMPACT_ATOMS: atom_id res chain seq x y z
N MET A 1 10.07 -14.25 -15.22
CA MET A 1 8.88 -13.39 -15.42
C MET A 1 9.21 -11.99 -14.90
N GLN A 2 9.87 -11.15 -15.70
CA GLN A 2 10.12 -9.76 -15.35
C GLN A 2 8.92 -8.95 -15.87
N GLY A 3 8.02 -8.59 -14.97
CA GLY A 3 6.78 -7.89 -15.28
C GLY A 3 7.06 -6.49 -15.81
N LYS A 4 6.40 -6.14 -16.92
CA LYS A 4 6.37 -4.81 -17.53
C LYS A 4 5.71 -3.81 -16.57
N ASN A 5 6.41 -3.41 -15.52
CA ASN A 5 5.88 -2.48 -14.53
C ASN A 5 5.76 -1.05 -15.09
N ASP A 6 6.57 -0.71 -16.10
CA ASP A 6 6.62 0.63 -16.68
C ASP A 6 5.37 0.95 -17.52
N ASP A 7 4.77 -0.05 -18.16
CA ASP A 7 3.52 0.08 -18.92
C ASP A 7 2.26 0.04 -18.02
N ALA A 8 2.39 -0.38 -16.76
CA ALA A 8 1.25 -0.58 -15.87
C ALA A 8 0.68 0.74 -15.33
N LEU A 9 1.55 1.72 -15.04
CA LEU A 9 1.15 3.04 -14.53
C LEU A 9 0.12 3.78 -15.41
N PRO A 10 0.30 3.92 -16.73
CA PRO A 10 -0.70 4.59 -17.57
C PRO A 10 -2.02 3.81 -17.62
N LEU A 11 -1.98 2.48 -17.58
CA LEU A 11 -3.17 1.64 -17.53
C LEU A 11 -3.94 1.85 -16.22
N PHE A 12 -3.24 1.85 -15.08
CA PHE A 12 -3.85 2.13 -13.78
C PHE A 12 -4.50 3.51 -13.72
N LYS A 13 -3.85 4.55 -14.29
CA LYS A 13 -4.44 5.90 -14.36
C LYS A 13 -5.72 5.91 -15.20
N LYS A 14 -5.72 5.22 -16.35
CA LYS A 14 -6.90 5.12 -17.22
C LYS A 14 -8.03 4.36 -16.54
N SER A 15 -7.72 3.25 -15.87
CA SER A 15 -8.68 2.47 -15.09
C SER A 15 -9.26 3.29 -13.93
N LEU A 16 -8.41 4.01 -13.18
CA LEU A 16 -8.87 4.88 -12.10
C LEU A 16 -9.85 5.93 -12.62
N GLN A 17 -9.53 6.57 -13.75
CA GLN A 17 -10.39 7.57 -14.34
C GLN A 17 -11.77 6.98 -14.70
N ALA A 18 -11.79 5.84 -15.38
CA ALA A 18 -13.03 5.18 -15.78
C ALA A 18 -13.88 4.74 -14.58
N GLU A 19 -13.27 4.10 -13.57
CA GLU A 19 -13.96 3.67 -12.35
C GLU A 19 -14.53 4.85 -11.56
N ARG A 20 -13.76 5.93 -11.46
CA ARG A 20 -14.19 7.15 -10.79
C ARG A 20 -15.38 7.80 -11.52
N GLU A 21 -15.31 7.91 -12.84
CA GLU A 21 -16.40 8.45 -13.65
C GLU A 21 -17.66 7.58 -13.53
N ALA A 22 -17.51 6.26 -13.56
CA ALA A 22 -18.60 5.32 -13.35
C ALA A 22 -19.23 5.48 -11.94
N ALA A 23 -18.41 5.59 -10.89
CA ALA A 23 -18.89 5.79 -9.52
C ALA A 23 -19.69 7.10 -9.38
N TYR A 24 -19.21 8.19 -9.97
CA TYR A 24 -19.92 9.48 -9.97
C TYR A 24 -21.22 9.43 -10.75
N GLN A 25 -21.22 8.79 -11.91
CA GLN A 25 -22.43 8.61 -12.71
C GLN A 25 -23.45 7.75 -11.97
N ALA A 26 -23.01 6.64 -11.36
CA ALA A 26 -23.88 5.78 -10.57
C ALA A 26 -24.55 6.56 -9.43
N LYS A 27 -23.79 7.38 -8.70
CA LYS A 27 -24.30 8.23 -7.63
C LYS A 27 -25.24 9.33 -8.13
N THR A 28 -24.95 9.92 -9.28
CA THR A 28 -25.80 10.96 -9.90
C THR A 28 -27.11 10.38 -10.43
N GLN A 29 -27.06 9.17 -10.97
CA GLN A 29 -28.22 8.44 -11.47
C GLN A 29 -28.97 7.69 -10.36
N ASN A 30 -28.43 7.68 -9.13
CA ASN A 30 -28.97 6.98 -7.98
C ASN A 30 -29.28 5.51 -8.31
N VAL A 31 -28.27 4.83 -8.86
CA VAL A 31 -28.34 3.40 -9.23
C VAL A 31 -28.61 2.54 -7.99
N GLY A 32 -28.23 3.04 -6.82
CA GLY A 32 -28.48 2.40 -5.53
C GLY A 32 -27.35 1.49 -5.08
N GLU A 33 -27.42 1.13 -3.81
CA GLU A 33 -26.46 0.23 -3.17
C GLU A 33 -26.77 -1.24 -3.52
N PRO A 34 -25.76 -2.10 -3.68
CA PRO A 34 -24.34 -1.92 -3.35
C PRO A 34 -23.49 -1.31 -4.48
N THR A 35 -24.08 -1.06 -5.64
CA THR A 35 -23.35 -0.76 -6.88
C THR A 35 -22.50 0.50 -6.73
N GLU A 36 -23.06 1.56 -6.14
CA GLU A 36 -22.35 2.81 -5.91
C GLU A 36 -21.12 2.62 -5.02
N SER A 37 -21.30 2.00 -3.85
CA SER A 37 -20.21 1.77 -2.91
C SER A 37 -19.14 0.82 -3.43
N VAL A 38 -19.51 -0.19 -4.24
CA VAL A 38 -18.54 -1.09 -4.89
C VAL A 38 -17.68 -0.34 -5.91
N LEU A 39 -18.27 0.57 -6.70
CA LEU A 39 -17.53 1.38 -7.66
C LEU A 39 -16.58 2.35 -6.94
N PHE A 40 -17.03 3.02 -5.87
CA PHE A 40 -16.17 3.88 -5.06
C PHE A 40 -15.02 3.10 -4.41
N ARG A 41 -15.27 1.89 -3.88
CA ARG A 41 -14.23 1.02 -3.32
C ARG A 41 -13.18 0.65 -4.38
N SER A 42 -13.64 0.29 -5.58
CA SER A 42 -12.75 -0.11 -6.68
C SER A 42 -11.88 1.06 -7.16
N ALA A 43 -12.48 2.23 -7.33
CA ALA A 43 -11.75 3.46 -7.65
C ALA A 43 -10.73 3.83 -6.54
N ALA A 44 -11.11 3.73 -5.26
CA ALA A 44 -10.22 3.99 -4.15
C ALA A 44 -9.00 3.04 -4.12
N SER A 45 -9.21 1.74 -4.36
CA SER A 45 -8.12 0.76 -4.44
C SER A 45 -7.11 1.07 -5.55
N LEU A 46 -7.59 1.56 -6.70
CA LEU A 46 -6.72 1.99 -7.80
C LEU A 46 -5.95 3.27 -7.43
N ALA A 47 -6.59 4.22 -6.75
CA ALA A 47 -5.92 5.42 -6.26
C ALA A 47 -4.81 5.09 -5.23
N CYS A 48 -5.06 4.15 -4.30
CA CYS A 48 -4.03 3.63 -3.39
C CYS A 48 -2.85 3.02 -4.15
N SER A 49 -3.12 2.23 -5.21
CA SER A 49 -2.08 1.61 -6.04
C SER A 49 -1.22 2.64 -6.77
N LEU A 50 -1.79 3.80 -7.10
CA LEU A 50 -1.10 4.93 -7.70
C LEU A 50 -0.43 5.87 -6.67
N LYS A 51 -0.52 5.55 -5.37
CA LYS A 51 -0.07 6.38 -4.25
C LYS A 51 -0.74 7.76 -4.20
N ASP A 52 -1.91 7.91 -4.83
CA ASP A 52 -2.73 9.11 -4.69
C ASP A 52 -3.66 8.96 -3.48
N PHE A 53 -3.05 9.00 -2.29
CA PHE A 53 -3.73 8.80 -1.01
C PHE A 53 -4.83 9.84 -0.77
N ARG A 54 -4.67 11.05 -1.30
CA ARG A 54 -5.66 12.12 -1.17
C ARG A 54 -6.93 11.81 -1.96
N GLU A 55 -6.80 11.38 -3.21
CA GLU A 55 -7.97 10.99 -4.00
C GLU A 55 -8.59 9.70 -3.48
N ALA A 56 -7.77 8.74 -3.01
CA ALA A 56 -8.27 7.52 -2.37
C ALA A 56 -9.18 7.85 -1.18
N GLU A 57 -8.72 8.71 -0.25
CA GLU A 57 -9.50 9.15 0.90
C GLU A 57 -10.83 9.78 0.48
N ARG A 58 -10.80 10.67 -0.53
CA ARG A 58 -11.99 11.33 -1.04
C ARG A 58 -13.02 10.32 -1.55
N LEU A 59 -12.58 9.34 -2.33
CA LEU A 59 -13.45 8.30 -2.89
C LEU A 59 -14.03 7.39 -1.79
N ILE A 60 -13.23 7.04 -0.79
CA ILE A 60 -13.67 6.21 0.34
C ILE A 60 -14.79 6.91 1.12
N CYS A 61 -14.58 8.18 1.48
CA CYS A 61 -15.57 8.98 2.18
C CYS A 61 -16.88 9.11 1.37
N MET A 62 -16.77 9.23 0.04
CA MET A 62 -17.94 9.30 -0.84
C MET A 62 -18.74 8.00 -0.89
N GLY A 63 -18.07 6.84 -0.85
CA GLY A 63 -18.71 5.53 -0.76
C GLY A 63 -19.38 5.33 0.61
N LEU A 64 -18.68 5.62 1.70
CA LEU A 64 -19.24 5.48 3.06
C LEU A 64 -20.47 6.37 3.30
N ALA A 65 -20.56 7.52 2.62
CA ALA A 65 -21.73 8.40 2.69
C ALA A 65 -23.01 7.81 2.03
N GLY A 66 -22.89 6.78 1.18
CA GLY A 66 -24.01 6.18 0.42
C GLY A 66 -24.86 5.16 1.18
N ASN A 67 -24.55 4.90 2.45
CA ASN A 67 -25.10 3.77 3.23
C ASN A 67 -24.77 2.38 2.63
N PRO A 68 -23.47 2.05 2.44
CA PRO A 68 -23.04 0.76 1.93
C PRO A 68 -23.53 -0.41 2.79
N PRO A 69 -23.70 -1.61 2.19
CA PRO A 69 -23.83 -2.84 2.96
C PRO A 69 -22.63 -3.05 3.88
N HIS A 70 -22.85 -3.76 4.99
CA HIS A 70 -21.85 -3.96 6.04
C HIS A 70 -20.49 -4.41 5.53
N ASP A 71 -20.46 -5.37 4.60
CA ASP A 71 -19.20 -5.94 4.09
C ASP A 71 -18.40 -4.91 3.30
N ILE A 72 -19.06 -4.16 2.42
CA ILE A 72 -18.42 -3.09 1.63
C ILE A 72 -17.99 -1.93 2.53
N ALA A 73 -18.79 -1.59 3.54
CA ALA A 73 -18.45 -0.58 4.52
C ALA A 73 -17.19 -0.98 5.32
N SER A 74 -17.06 -2.26 5.66
CA SER A 74 -15.88 -2.82 6.33
C SER A 74 -14.65 -2.69 5.43
N GLU A 75 -14.75 -3.09 4.17
CA GLU A 75 -13.65 -2.97 3.21
C GLU A 75 -13.21 -1.52 2.99
N LEU A 76 -14.16 -0.58 2.86
CA LEU A 76 -13.89 0.84 2.73
C LEU A 76 -13.16 1.41 3.95
N ARG A 77 -13.54 0.99 5.17
CA ARG A 77 -12.85 1.39 6.40
C ARG A 77 -11.44 0.82 6.48
N SER A 78 -11.24 -0.45 6.11
CA SER A 78 -9.91 -1.04 6.04
C SER A 78 -9.00 -0.29 5.04
N LEU A 79 -9.54 0.11 3.89
CA LEU A 79 -8.81 0.96 2.93
C LEU A 79 -8.50 2.35 3.53
N TYR A 80 -9.42 2.93 4.28
CA TYR A 80 -9.19 4.22 4.97
C TYR A 80 -8.03 4.13 5.97
N ASP A 81 -8.02 3.08 6.78
CA ASP A 81 -6.96 2.84 7.77
C ASP A 81 -5.59 2.71 7.08
N GLN A 82 -5.52 1.99 5.96
CA GLN A 82 -4.30 1.88 5.16
C GLN A 82 -3.83 3.24 4.65
N VAL A 83 -4.73 4.03 4.06
CA VAL A 83 -4.42 5.38 3.53
C VAL A 83 -3.91 6.29 4.65
N ASN A 84 -4.54 6.24 5.82
CA ASN A 84 -4.13 7.05 6.97
C ASN A 84 -2.75 6.63 7.49
N MET A 85 -2.46 5.33 7.56
CA MET A 85 -1.13 4.83 7.92
C MET A 85 -0.04 5.36 6.97
N GLU A 86 -0.24 5.22 5.66
CA GLU A 86 0.71 5.70 4.64
C GLU A 86 0.95 7.20 4.75
N ARG A 87 -0.12 7.99 4.93
CA ARG A 87 -0.02 9.44 5.10
C ARG A 87 0.75 9.83 6.36
N ASN A 88 0.52 9.14 7.47
CA ASN A 88 1.23 9.38 8.71
C ASN A 88 2.73 9.05 8.57
N LEU A 89 3.07 7.98 7.84
CA LEU A 89 4.45 7.65 7.52
C LEU A 89 5.12 8.73 6.66
N GLU A 90 4.44 9.26 5.64
CA GLU A 90 4.94 10.38 4.83
C GLU A 90 5.21 11.62 5.68
N GLN A 91 4.33 11.94 6.64
CA GLN A 91 4.49 13.07 7.55
C GLN A 91 5.65 12.88 8.55
N MET A 92 5.82 11.67 9.08
CA MET A 92 6.96 11.33 9.95
C MET A 92 8.29 11.47 9.19
N ASN A 93 8.34 11.00 7.95
CA ASN A 93 9.53 11.13 7.10
C ASN A 93 9.82 12.60 6.75
N ALA A 94 8.79 13.41 6.48
CA ALA A 94 8.96 14.83 6.14
C ALA A 94 9.41 15.72 7.32
N SER A 95 9.14 15.29 8.55
CA SER A 95 9.50 16.02 9.78
C SER A 95 10.87 15.67 10.34
N GLN A 96 11.59 14.71 9.73
CA GLN A 96 13.01 14.47 10.00
C GLN A 96 13.87 15.36 9.09
N PRO A 97 14.47 16.46 9.60
CA PRO A 97 15.54 17.12 8.85
C PRO A 97 16.68 16.12 8.64
N GLU A 98 17.28 16.11 7.45
CA GLU A 98 18.34 15.18 6.99
C GLU A 98 19.60 15.11 7.89
N ASN A 99 19.64 15.90 8.97
CA ASN A 99 20.77 16.07 9.87
C ASN A 99 20.90 15.00 10.97
N GLN A 100 20.14 13.91 10.90
CA GLN A 100 20.26 12.77 11.81
C GLN A 100 20.30 11.43 11.07
N ARG A 101 21.01 11.37 9.94
CA ARG A 101 21.71 10.12 9.58
C ARG A 101 22.90 9.93 10.52
N GLU A 102 22.66 9.90 11.83
CA GLU A 102 23.57 9.17 12.69
C GLU A 102 23.50 7.74 12.17
N ALA A 103 24.62 7.25 11.63
CA ALA A 103 24.76 5.84 11.35
C ALA A 103 24.38 5.11 12.64
N VAL A 104 23.16 4.58 12.69
CA VAL A 104 22.73 3.68 13.76
C VAL A 104 23.64 2.50 13.57
N THR A 105 24.77 2.57 14.26
CA THR A 105 25.74 1.51 14.34
C THR A 105 25.05 0.52 15.23
N ILE A 106 24.21 -0.31 14.62
CA ILE A 106 23.63 -1.45 15.30
C ILE A 106 24.86 -2.23 15.75
N THR A 107 25.22 -2.07 17.01
CA THR A 107 26.27 -2.85 17.63
C THR A 107 25.64 -4.21 17.79
N LEU A 108 25.69 -4.98 16.71
CA LEU A 108 25.39 -6.40 16.75
C LEU A 108 26.22 -6.95 17.91
N PRO A 109 25.60 -7.49 18.98
CA PRO A 109 26.36 -8.12 20.05
C PRO A 109 27.26 -9.16 19.37
N SER A 110 28.55 -9.05 19.63
CA SER A 110 29.63 -9.78 18.95
C SER A 110 29.65 -11.28 19.31
N GLN A 111 28.50 -11.92 19.46
CA GLN A 111 28.37 -13.35 19.71
C GLN A 111 28.09 -14.16 18.44
N GLU A 112 27.64 -13.55 17.33
CA GLU A 112 27.35 -14.30 16.10
C GLU A 112 28.46 -14.25 15.03
N LYS A 113 29.54 -13.49 15.25
CA LYS A 113 30.68 -13.47 14.30
C LYS A 113 31.48 -14.79 14.27
N ASN A 114 31.24 -15.69 15.23
CA ASN A 114 31.91 -16.99 15.31
C ASN A 114 31.09 -18.15 14.73
N LEU A 115 29.83 -17.96 14.32
CA LEU A 115 29.01 -19.08 13.81
C LEU A 115 29.56 -19.64 12.50
N LEU A 116 30.04 -18.79 11.60
CA LEU A 116 30.70 -19.23 10.36
C LEU A 116 32.02 -19.98 10.64
N ARG A 117 32.77 -19.56 11.66
CA ARG A 117 34.03 -20.21 12.06
C ARG A 117 33.80 -21.53 12.80
N VAL A 118 32.71 -21.63 13.56
CA VAL A 118 32.27 -22.85 14.27
C VAL A 118 31.69 -23.86 13.28
N LEU A 119 30.92 -23.43 12.25
CA LEU A 119 30.42 -24.34 11.21
C LEU A 119 31.56 -24.93 10.38
N VAL A 120 32.54 -24.11 9.96
CA VAL A 120 33.70 -24.58 9.18
C VAL A 120 34.63 -25.49 9.99
N ARG A 121 34.70 -25.32 11.32
CA ARG A 121 35.41 -26.24 12.22
C ARG A 121 34.65 -27.54 12.52
N LYS A 122 33.31 -27.49 12.56
CA LYS A 122 32.45 -28.63 12.89
C LYS A 122 32.13 -29.50 11.67
N PHE A 123 32.15 -28.92 10.48
CA PHE A 123 31.98 -29.58 9.19
C PHE A 123 33.22 -29.36 8.34
N GLY A 124 34.37 -29.79 8.88
CA GLY A 124 35.67 -29.71 8.22
C GLY A 124 35.60 -30.10 6.74
N TRP A 125 36.38 -29.40 5.92
CA TRP A 125 36.57 -29.64 4.50
C TRP A 125 36.55 -31.13 4.14
N ALA A 126 35.42 -31.61 3.64
CA ALA A 126 35.30 -32.95 3.07
C ALA A 126 35.12 -32.92 1.54
N CYS A 127 35.29 -31.76 0.90
CA CYS A 127 35.26 -31.64 -0.56
C CYS A 127 36.53 -30.97 -1.06
N MET A 128 37.65 -31.69 -0.97
CA MET A 128 38.76 -31.55 -1.90
C MET A 128 39.14 -32.96 -2.35
N PHE A 129 38.32 -33.50 -3.26
CA PHE A 129 38.67 -34.45 -4.33
C PHE A 129 37.56 -34.39 -5.38
#